data_AF-A0A6J4HPS4-F1
#
_entry.id   AF-A0A6J4HPS4-F1
#
_cell.length_a   1.000
_cell.length_b   1.000
_cell.length_c   1.000
_cell.angle_alpha   90.00
_cell.angle_beta   90.00
_cell.angle_gamma   90.00
#
_symmetry.space_group_name_H-M   'P 1'
#
loop_
_entity.id
_entity.type
_entity.pdbx_description
1 polymer ?
#
loop_
_entity_poly.entity_id
_entity_poly.type
_entity_poly.pdbx_seq_one_letter_code
_entity_poly.pdbx_strand_id
1 'polypeptide(L)'
;MGENDTRVSDWPEVGGLDETGRALQPNYNGRMEPMSDTLVRRMSRPSMTRRGFATGAGAAGVPLLAAACGSAGGGAAPQAGTSARVKGGTATWMATGDAERFAIRDGLMPKLLETTGVKGEWIHFNGAGYYDKLLSMMAGDTAPDLFLFAPSYFAEWVYTKRLQNLTPLIKRDKYDLSDFPEKSIQQYTWQTNQYGFPQDFPTRALFYNVELWKRAGIKLPPTNYG
;
A
#
# COMPACT_ATOMS: atom_id res chain seq x y z
N MET A 1 -35.86 -14.88 22.81
CA MET A 1 -35.03 -15.73 21.93
C MET A 1 -35.83 -16.02 20.68
N GLY A 2 -35.52 -15.38 19.56
CA GLY A 2 -36.11 -15.69 18.26
C GLY A 2 -35.01 -16.25 17.35
N GLU A 3 -35.22 -17.47 16.86
CA GLU A 3 -34.35 -18.13 15.87
C GLU A 3 -34.43 -17.38 14.54
N ASN A 4 -33.29 -16.94 14.01
CA ASN A 4 -33.15 -16.59 12.59
C ASN A 4 -32.61 -17.83 11.85
N ASP A 5 -33.54 -18.66 11.36
CA ASP A 5 -33.32 -19.71 10.36
C ASP A 5 -33.10 -19.05 9.00
N THR A 6 -31.84 -18.83 8.59
CA THR A 6 -31.50 -18.49 7.20
C THR A 6 -31.17 -19.76 6.44
N ARG A 7 -32.13 -20.21 5.63
CA ARG A 7 -31.99 -21.42 4.82
C ARG A 7 -31.04 -21.14 3.68
N VAL A 8 -30.32 -22.19 3.28
CA VAL A 8 -29.32 -22.12 2.20
C VAL A 8 -29.93 -21.86 0.81
N SER A 9 -31.27 -21.92 0.69
CA SER A 9 -32.02 -21.42 -0.46
C SER A 9 -31.94 -19.90 -0.65
N ASP A 10 -31.46 -19.15 0.37
CA ASP A 10 -31.52 -17.69 0.39
C ASP A 10 -30.19 -17.02 -0.02
N TRP A 11 -29.22 -17.80 -0.53
CA TRP A 11 -27.97 -17.27 -1.09
C TRP A 11 -28.16 -16.92 -2.57
N PRO A 12 -27.92 -15.67 -3.00
CA PRO A 12 -28.07 -15.30 -4.41
C PRO A 12 -26.96 -15.95 -5.27
N GLU A 13 -27.36 -16.51 -6.40
CA GLU A 13 -26.49 -17.06 -7.43
C GLU A 13 -25.48 -16.00 -7.93
N VAL A 14 -24.24 -16.44 -8.16
CA VAL A 14 -23.17 -15.63 -8.73
C VAL A 14 -23.49 -15.27 -10.18
N GLY A 15 -23.83 -13.99 -10.41
CA GLY A 15 -23.80 -13.35 -11.73
C GLY A 15 -25.13 -13.38 -12.50
N GLY A 16 -26.14 -12.68 -12.00
CA GLY A 16 -27.34 -12.35 -12.76
C GLY A 16 -27.25 -10.96 -13.41
N LEU A 17 -27.77 -10.84 -14.62
CA LEU A 17 -28.13 -9.54 -15.21
C LEU A 17 -29.47 -9.10 -14.61
N ASP A 18 -29.67 -7.79 -14.41
CA ASP A 18 -31.01 -7.28 -14.08
C ASP A 18 -31.98 -7.40 -15.28
N GLU A 19 -33.26 -7.11 -15.04
CA GLU A 19 -34.30 -7.10 -16.09
C GLU A 19 -34.02 -6.15 -17.27
N THR A 20 -33.03 -5.26 -17.11
CA THR A 20 -32.53 -4.33 -18.14
C THR A 20 -31.19 -4.75 -18.76
N GLY A 21 -30.67 -5.92 -18.39
CA GLY A 21 -29.42 -6.47 -18.91
C GLY A 21 -28.14 -5.93 -18.25
N ARG A 22 -28.21 -5.28 -17.09
CA ARG A 22 -27.01 -4.73 -16.40
C ARG A 22 -26.40 -5.74 -15.46
N ALA A 23 -25.07 -5.75 -15.41
CA ALA A 23 -24.33 -6.56 -14.46
C ALA A 23 -24.57 -6.08 -13.02
N LEU A 24 -24.87 -7.03 -12.14
CA LEU A 24 -25.08 -6.80 -10.72
C LEU A 24 -23.82 -7.14 -9.92
N GLN A 25 -23.54 -6.36 -8.88
CA GLN A 25 -22.46 -6.61 -7.93
C GLN A 25 -22.98 -6.67 -6.48
N PRO A 26 -22.43 -7.54 -5.62
CA PRO A 26 -22.82 -7.59 -4.21
C PRO A 26 -22.28 -6.36 -3.47
N ASN A 27 -23.15 -5.70 -2.70
CA ASN A 27 -22.74 -4.67 -1.75
C ASN A 27 -22.32 -5.29 -0.39
N TYR A 28 -21.84 -4.45 0.52
CA TYR A 28 -21.33 -4.87 1.84
C TYR A 28 -22.37 -5.67 2.67
N ASN A 29 -23.66 -5.47 2.39
CA ASN A 29 -24.78 -6.16 3.05
C ASN A 29 -25.28 -7.38 2.25
N GLY A 30 -24.55 -7.81 1.22
CA GLY A 30 -24.92 -8.94 0.36
C GLY A 30 -26.06 -8.68 -0.62
N ARG A 31 -26.57 -7.44 -0.71
CA ARG A 31 -27.60 -7.07 -1.71
C ARG A 31 -26.95 -6.83 -3.06
N MET A 32 -27.58 -7.37 -4.10
CA MET A 32 -27.17 -7.19 -5.49
C MET A 32 -27.62 -5.81 -5.96
N GLU A 33 -26.66 -4.95 -6.30
CA GLU A 33 -26.92 -3.59 -6.80
C GLU A 33 -26.37 -3.46 -8.24
N PRO A 34 -27.00 -2.64 -9.10
CA PRO A 34 -26.50 -2.41 -10.45
C PRO A 34 -25.11 -1.78 -10.40
N MET A 35 -24.18 -2.33 -11.19
CA MET A 35 -22.86 -1.73 -11.35
C MET A 35 -23.02 -0.32 -11.93
N SER A 36 -22.30 0.65 -11.34
CA SER A 36 -22.35 2.03 -11.83
C SER A 36 -21.79 2.13 -13.25
N ASP A 37 -22.37 3.00 -14.07
CA ASP A 37 -21.96 3.19 -15.48
C ASP A 37 -20.47 3.53 -15.63
N THR A 38 -19.88 4.16 -14.60
CA THR A 38 -18.45 4.47 -14.56
C THR A 38 -17.57 3.22 -14.46
N LEU A 39 -18.01 2.19 -13.72
CA LEU A 39 -17.30 0.92 -13.58
C LEU A 39 -17.38 0.07 -14.85
N VAL A 40 -18.57 0.00 -15.46
CA VAL A 40 -18.78 -0.71 -16.74
C VAL A 40 -17.92 -0.09 -17.84
N ARG A 41 -17.87 1.24 -17.91
CA ARG A 41 -17.08 1.97 -18.91
C ARG A 41 -15.57 1.86 -18.70
N ARG A 42 -15.11 1.51 -17.50
CA ARG A 42 -13.69 1.26 -17.20
C ARG A 42 -13.26 -0.16 -17.60
N MET A 43 -14.17 -1.13 -17.52
CA MET A 43 -13.91 -2.53 -17.89
C MET A 43 -13.95 -2.76 -19.41
N SER A 44 -14.72 -1.96 -20.15
CA SER A 44 -14.87 -2.11 -21.62
C SER A 44 -13.91 -1.24 -22.46
N ARG A 45 -12.81 -0.72 -21.90
CA ARG A 45 -11.81 0.01 -22.69
C ARG A 45 -10.75 -0.98 -23.22
N PRO A 46 -10.71 -1.27 -24.53
CA PRO A 46 -9.56 -1.97 -25.09
C PRO A 46 -8.29 -1.13 -24.82
N SER A 47 -7.22 -1.79 -24.38
CA SER A 47 -5.94 -1.13 -24.14
C SER A 47 -5.40 -0.56 -25.45
N MET A 48 -5.38 0.76 -25.60
CA MET A 48 -4.68 1.40 -26.71
C MET A 48 -3.17 1.30 -26.46
N THR A 49 -2.54 0.35 -27.13
CA THR A 49 -1.09 0.24 -27.27
C THR A 49 -0.53 1.50 -27.94
N ARG A 50 0.51 2.09 -27.34
CA ARG A 50 1.29 3.21 -27.87
C ARG A 50 1.95 2.82 -29.20
N ARG A 51 1.28 3.11 -30.31
CA ARG A 51 1.90 3.13 -31.65
C ARG A 51 1.31 4.25 -32.50
N GLY A 52 2.18 5.19 -32.85
CA GLY A 52 2.07 6.00 -34.07
C GLY A 52 1.29 7.30 -33.95
N PHE A 53 1.99 8.41 -33.72
CA PHE A 53 1.93 9.55 -34.63
C PHE A 53 3.20 10.39 -34.43
N ALA A 54 4.26 9.96 -35.12
CA ALA A 54 5.37 10.81 -35.51
C ALA A 54 5.21 11.03 -37.01
N THR A 55 4.98 12.29 -37.43
CA THR A 55 5.43 12.90 -38.69
C THR A 55 4.85 14.32 -38.76
N GLY A 56 5.73 15.31 -38.84
CA GLY A 56 5.37 16.72 -39.01
C GLY A 56 6.62 17.58 -38.98
N ALA A 57 7.41 17.50 -40.05
CA ALA A 57 8.63 18.26 -40.26
C ALA A 57 8.34 19.78 -40.38
N GLY A 58 9.18 20.59 -39.74
CA GLY A 58 9.25 22.03 -39.92
C GLY A 58 10.63 22.53 -39.52
N ALA A 59 11.48 22.76 -40.51
CA ALA A 59 12.86 23.18 -40.37
C ALA A 59 12.97 24.71 -40.15
N ALA A 60 13.83 25.13 -39.21
CA ALA A 60 14.59 26.38 -39.27
C ALA A 60 15.78 26.31 -38.29
N GLY A 61 17.01 26.53 -38.78
CA GLY A 61 18.27 26.61 -38.01
C GLY A 61 18.28 27.79 -37.02
N VAL A 62 19.26 28.01 -36.14
CA VAL A 62 20.75 28.05 -36.21
C VAL A 62 21.24 28.27 -34.73
N PRO A 63 22.54 28.27 -34.32
CA PRO A 63 23.62 27.28 -34.33
C PRO A 63 24.11 26.88 -32.90
N LEU A 64 25.23 26.15 -32.86
CA LEU A 64 26.01 25.64 -31.70
C LEU A 64 26.27 26.62 -30.54
N LEU A 65 26.20 26.08 -29.31
CA LEU A 65 27.17 26.36 -28.25
C LEU A 65 27.65 25.02 -27.65
N ALA A 66 28.92 24.71 -27.88
CA ALA A 66 29.66 23.68 -27.17
C ALA A 66 30.47 24.35 -26.05
N ALA A 67 30.20 23.98 -24.80
CA ALA A 67 31.05 24.13 -23.61
C ALA A 67 30.29 23.43 -22.46
N ALA A 68 30.86 22.64 -21.56
CA ALA A 68 32.22 22.15 -21.36
C ALA A 68 32.09 20.95 -20.40
N CYS A 69 33.12 20.10 -20.38
CA CYS A 69 33.33 19.10 -19.34
C CYS A 69 33.25 19.72 -17.94
N GLY A 70 32.63 18.99 -17.00
CA GLY A 70 32.65 19.29 -15.58
C GLY A 70 32.66 18.00 -14.78
N SER A 71 33.86 17.48 -14.59
CA SER A 71 34.25 16.28 -13.85
C SER A 71 33.62 16.13 -12.47
N ALA A 72 33.15 14.90 -12.20
CA ALA A 72 33.24 14.16 -10.95
C ALA A 72 33.56 14.99 -9.68
N GLY A 73 32.53 15.51 -9.03
CA GLY A 73 32.54 15.78 -7.60
C GLY A 73 31.88 14.62 -6.88
N GLY A 74 32.67 13.73 -6.30
CA GLY A 74 32.18 12.69 -5.40
C GLY A 74 31.51 13.33 -4.19
N GLY A 75 30.18 13.48 -4.25
CA GLY A 75 29.36 13.84 -3.11
C GLY A 75 29.43 12.71 -2.10
N ALA A 76 30.21 12.91 -1.04
CA ALA A 76 30.16 12.07 0.13
C ALA A 76 28.70 11.95 0.58
N ALA A 77 28.22 10.72 0.73
CA ALA A 77 26.91 10.47 1.31
C ALA A 77 26.83 11.19 2.67
N PRO A 78 25.72 11.88 2.98
CA PRO A 78 25.57 12.50 4.29
C PRO A 78 25.72 11.42 5.35
N GLN A 79 26.75 11.57 6.18
CA GLN A 79 26.98 10.71 7.32
C GLN A 79 25.80 10.92 8.26
N ALA A 80 25.04 9.85 8.52
CA ALA A 80 23.93 9.87 9.45
C ALA A 80 24.45 10.37 10.80
N GLY A 81 24.15 11.63 11.12
CA GLY A 81 24.45 12.21 12.41
C GLY A 81 23.80 11.36 13.49
N THR A 82 24.55 11.07 14.54
CA THR A 82 24.03 10.47 15.76
C THR A 82 22.97 11.40 16.34
N SER A 83 21.70 11.19 15.98
CA SER A 83 20.61 11.79 16.73
C SER A 83 20.53 11.07 18.07
N ALA A 84 20.68 11.82 19.15
CA ALA A 84 20.25 11.38 20.46
C ALA A 84 18.75 11.08 20.40
N ARG A 85 18.26 10.21 21.31
CA ARG A 85 16.83 9.94 21.51
C ARG A 85 16.04 11.25 21.46
N VAL A 86 15.17 11.40 20.46
CA VAL A 86 14.40 12.63 20.25
C VAL A 86 13.54 12.86 21.49
N LYS A 87 13.95 13.77 22.36
CA LYS A 87 13.06 14.50 23.25
C LYS A 87 12.75 15.81 22.53
N GLY A 88 11.60 15.86 21.86
CA GLY A 88 11.18 17.02 21.07
C GLY A 88 11.66 17.00 19.62
N GLY A 89 10.71 17.16 18.71
CA GLY A 89 10.87 17.20 17.25
C GLY A 89 9.48 17.25 16.60
N THR A 90 9.41 17.59 15.31
CA THR A 90 8.17 17.47 14.52
C THR A 90 8.29 16.26 13.60
N ALA A 91 7.24 15.46 13.50
CA ALA A 91 7.15 14.38 12.53
C ALA A 91 5.75 14.32 11.90
N THR A 92 5.68 13.78 10.71
CA THR A 92 4.45 13.60 9.94
C THR A 92 4.30 12.14 9.54
N TRP A 93 3.08 11.63 9.69
CA TRP A 93 2.77 10.24 9.34
C TRP A 93 1.72 10.21 8.25
N MET A 94 2.00 9.56 7.12
CA MET A 94 1.02 9.44 6.05
C MET A 94 0.47 8.03 5.98
N ALA A 95 -0.86 7.92 6.04
CA ALA A 95 -1.55 6.64 6.00
C ALA A 95 -2.68 6.62 4.99
N THR A 96 -2.97 5.41 4.51
CA THR A 96 -4.18 5.11 3.76
C THR A 96 -5.13 4.24 4.57
N GLY A 97 -6.41 4.33 4.27
CA GLY A 97 -7.48 3.65 5.00
C GLY A 97 -8.84 4.27 4.77
N ASP A 98 -9.83 3.70 5.45
CA ASP A 98 -11.17 4.22 5.60
C ASP A 98 -11.29 5.09 6.87
N ALA A 99 -12.48 5.64 7.09
CA ALA A 99 -12.76 6.51 8.23
C ALA A 99 -12.52 5.79 9.59
N GLU A 100 -12.81 4.49 9.67
CA GLU A 100 -12.60 3.71 10.89
C GLU A 100 -11.10 3.61 11.22
N ARG A 101 -10.26 3.25 10.24
CA ARG A 101 -8.81 3.19 10.42
C ARG A 101 -8.21 4.54 10.77
N PHE A 102 -8.72 5.62 10.19
CA PHE A 102 -8.27 6.97 10.55
C PHE A 102 -8.65 7.34 11.98
N ALA A 103 -9.88 7.05 12.40
CA ALA A 103 -10.32 7.30 13.78
C ALA A 103 -9.48 6.53 14.82
N ILE A 104 -9.13 5.26 14.54
CA ILE A 104 -8.23 4.48 15.40
C ILE A 104 -6.85 5.15 15.50
N ARG A 105 -6.28 5.56 14.36
CA ARG A 105 -4.97 6.22 14.30
C ARG A 105 -4.95 7.56 15.04
N ASP A 106 -6.01 8.34 14.91
CA ASP A 106 -6.18 9.62 15.60
C ASP A 106 -6.35 9.41 17.11
N GLY A 107 -7.09 8.38 17.52
CA GLY A 107 -7.25 8.00 18.93
C GLY A 107 -5.94 7.54 19.59
N LEU A 108 -5.02 6.94 18.83
CA LEU A 108 -3.71 6.50 19.32
C LEU A 108 -2.67 7.64 19.34
N MET A 109 -2.84 8.67 18.52
CA MET A 109 -1.85 9.74 18.34
C MET A 109 -1.53 10.48 19.66
N PRO A 110 -2.50 10.89 20.51
CA PRO A 110 -2.18 11.53 21.78
C PRO A 110 -1.22 10.71 22.65
N LYS A 111 -1.41 9.38 22.71
CA LYS A 111 -0.53 8.53 23.50
C LYS A 111 0.87 8.43 22.91
N LEU A 112 0.97 8.38 21.58
CA LEU A 112 2.25 8.41 20.88
C LEU A 112 3.01 9.71 21.17
N LEU A 113 2.34 10.86 21.03
CA LEU A 113 2.95 12.18 21.26
C LEU A 113 3.35 12.37 22.73
N GLU A 114 2.52 11.95 23.69
CA GLU A 114 2.84 11.98 25.12
C GLU A 114 4.08 11.11 25.43
N THR A 115 4.11 9.88 24.90
CA THR A 115 5.17 8.91 25.20
C THR A 115 6.51 9.30 24.59
N THR A 116 6.49 9.93 23.41
CA THR A 116 7.70 10.27 22.65
C THR A 116 8.15 11.72 22.84
N GLY A 117 7.24 12.62 23.24
CA GLY A 117 7.47 14.06 23.26
C GLY A 117 7.60 14.69 21.87
N VAL A 118 7.32 13.93 20.79
CA VAL A 118 7.28 14.41 19.41
C VAL A 118 5.98 15.20 19.22
N LYS A 119 5.99 16.17 18.30
CA LYS A 119 4.81 16.88 17.80
C LYS A 119 4.50 16.43 16.38
N GLY A 120 3.24 16.43 15.99
CA GLY A 120 2.88 16.08 14.63
C GLY A 120 1.46 15.60 14.47
N GLU A 121 1.15 15.15 13.25
CA GLU A 121 -0.19 14.76 12.85
C GLU A 121 -0.17 13.68 11.76
N TRP A 122 -1.34 13.07 11.55
CA TRP A 122 -1.56 12.17 10.44
C TRP A 122 -1.97 12.93 9.18
N ILE A 123 -1.35 12.57 8.06
CA ILE A 123 -1.81 12.86 6.70
C ILE A 123 -2.65 11.67 6.25
N HIS A 124 -3.96 11.78 6.42
CA HIS A 124 -4.90 10.75 5.97
C HIS A 124 -5.19 10.88 4.48
N PHE A 125 -5.04 9.79 3.74
CA PHE A 125 -5.34 9.76 2.32
C PHE A 125 -6.24 8.56 1.99
N ASN A 126 -7.48 8.86 1.60
CA ASN A 126 -8.44 7.87 1.15
C ASN A 126 -8.42 7.76 -0.39
N GLY A 127 -8.33 6.54 -0.90
CA GLY A 127 -8.49 6.25 -2.32
C GLY A 127 -7.23 5.73 -3.02
N ALA A 128 -7.41 5.37 -4.29
CA ALA A 128 -6.39 4.66 -5.09
C ALA A 128 -5.13 5.48 -5.41
N GLY A 129 -5.15 6.80 -5.23
CA GLY A 129 -4.04 7.71 -5.55
C GLY A 129 -2.96 7.85 -4.47
N TYR A 130 -2.97 7.01 -3.43
CA TYR A 130 -2.06 7.14 -2.29
C TYR A 130 -0.59 7.17 -2.73
N TYR A 131 -0.19 6.19 -3.53
CA TYR A 131 1.20 6.06 -3.98
C TYR A 131 1.61 7.18 -4.92
N ASP A 132 0.73 7.61 -5.82
CA ASP A 132 1.01 8.74 -6.73
C ASP A 132 1.22 10.04 -5.93
N LYS A 133 0.40 10.26 -4.89
CA LYS A 133 0.54 11.41 -4.00
C LYS A 133 1.84 11.33 -3.20
N LEU A 134 2.14 10.17 -2.61
CA LEU A 134 3.36 9.94 -1.84
C LEU A 134 4.62 10.14 -2.71
N LEU A 135 4.65 9.57 -3.92
CA LEU A 135 5.76 9.74 -4.86
C LEU A 135 5.90 11.19 -5.31
N SER A 136 4.79 11.91 -5.52
CA SER A 136 4.83 13.34 -5.83
C SER A 136 5.41 14.16 -4.68
N MET A 137 5.04 13.83 -3.42
CA MET A 137 5.60 14.48 -2.23
C MET A 137 7.10 14.18 -2.08
N MET A 138 7.52 12.94 -2.34
CA MET A 138 8.94 12.56 -2.37
C MET A 138 9.73 13.34 -3.44
N ALA A 139 9.18 13.46 -4.65
CA ALA A 139 9.83 14.21 -5.73
C ALA A 139 9.88 15.73 -5.46
N GLY A 140 8.91 16.24 -4.70
CA GLY A 140 8.82 17.65 -4.31
C GLY A 140 9.45 17.98 -2.96
N ASP A 141 10.28 17.09 -2.39
CA ASP A 141 10.96 17.27 -1.10
C ASP A 141 10.02 17.64 0.07
N THR A 142 8.81 17.09 0.03
CA THR A 142 7.74 17.28 1.03
C THR A 142 7.18 15.94 1.51
N ALA A 143 7.98 14.88 1.41
CA ALA A 143 7.59 13.55 1.85
C ALA A 143 7.30 13.54 3.37
N PRO A 144 6.34 12.72 3.82
CA PRO A 144 6.14 12.49 5.25
C PRO A 144 7.35 11.76 5.86
N ASP A 145 7.56 11.95 7.16
CA ASP A 145 8.65 11.30 7.91
C ASP A 145 8.43 9.78 8.03
N LEU A 146 7.17 9.37 8.24
CA LEU A 146 6.76 7.98 8.22
C LEU A 146 5.60 7.79 7.24
N PHE A 147 5.65 6.71 6.48
CA PHE A 147 4.61 6.37 5.50
C PHE A 147 4.46 4.86 5.38
N LEU A 148 3.30 4.46 4.86
CA LEU A 148 3.02 3.07 4.54
C LEU A 148 3.43 2.77 3.11
N PHE A 149 3.90 1.56 2.86
CA PHE A 149 4.11 1.09 1.49
C PHE A 149 3.83 -0.39 1.34
N ALA A 150 3.35 -0.78 0.16
CA ALA A 150 3.09 -2.18 -0.12
C ALA A 150 4.42 -2.94 -0.32
N PRO A 151 4.51 -4.21 0.09
CA PRO A 151 5.73 -5.01 -0.09
C PRO A 151 6.24 -5.05 -1.53
N SER A 152 5.36 -4.91 -2.53
CA SER A 152 5.73 -4.86 -3.96
C SER A 152 6.66 -3.69 -4.33
N TYR A 153 6.64 -2.59 -3.58
CA TYR A 153 7.51 -1.44 -3.83
C TYR A 153 8.90 -1.57 -3.19
N PHE A 154 9.08 -2.52 -2.27
CA PHE A 154 10.25 -2.58 -1.41
C PHE A 154 11.57 -2.60 -2.17
N ALA A 155 11.72 -3.54 -3.11
CA ALA A 155 12.97 -3.72 -3.85
C ALA A 155 13.34 -2.48 -4.67
N GLU A 156 12.37 -1.89 -5.38
CA GLU A 156 12.57 -0.67 -6.16
C GLU A 156 12.99 0.50 -5.26
N TRP A 157 12.33 0.66 -4.12
CA TRP A 157 12.54 1.82 -3.25
C TRP A 157 13.84 1.73 -2.43
N VAL A 158 14.30 0.53 -2.09
CA VAL A 158 15.65 0.33 -1.58
C VAL A 158 16.68 0.67 -2.66
N TYR A 159 16.52 0.15 -3.88
CA TYR A 159 17.45 0.38 -4.98
C TYR A 159 17.55 1.87 -5.36
N THR A 160 16.43 2.56 -5.39
CA THR A 160 16.32 4.01 -5.69
C THR A 160 16.58 4.91 -4.48
N LYS A 161 16.98 4.34 -3.33
CA LYS A 161 17.32 5.06 -2.10
C LYS A 161 16.19 5.95 -1.55
N ARG A 162 14.94 5.53 -1.74
CA ARG A 162 13.75 6.18 -1.15
C ARG A 162 13.46 5.74 0.28
N LEU A 163 14.10 4.66 0.74
CA LEU A 163 13.96 4.13 2.10
C LEU A 163 15.24 4.33 2.90
N GLN A 164 15.08 4.80 4.14
CA GLN A 164 16.17 4.94 5.09
C GLN A 164 16.60 3.58 5.65
N ASN A 165 17.90 3.33 5.74
CA ASN A 165 18.41 2.18 6.49
C ASN A 165 18.18 2.43 8.00
N LEU A 166 17.31 1.60 8.60
CA LEU A 166 16.90 1.68 10.01
C LEU A 166 17.81 0.87 10.93
N THR A 167 18.67 0.01 10.39
CA THR A 167 19.58 -0.87 11.15
C THR A 167 20.42 -0.12 12.19
N PRO A 168 21.02 1.06 11.88
CA PRO A 168 21.76 1.82 12.87
C PRO A 168 20.89 2.29 14.04
N LEU A 169 19.64 2.68 13.76
CA LEU A 169 18.68 3.13 14.78
C LEU A 169 18.23 1.96 15.67
N ILE A 170 17.93 0.81 15.06
CA ILE A 170 17.58 -0.43 15.77
C ILE A 170 18.70 -0.83 16.73
N LYS A 171 19.96 -0.81 16.27
CA LYS A 171 21.13 -1.12 17.10
C LYS A 171 21.33 -0.09 18.22
N ARG A 172 21.19 1.21 17.92
CA ARG A 172 21.30 2.30 18.90
C ARG A 172 20.29 2.13 20.03
N ASP A 173 19.04 1.87 19.67
CA ASP A 173 17.93 1.82 20.62
C ASP A 173 17.74 0.44 21.25
N LYS A 174 18.53 -0.55 20.82
CA LYS A 174 18.40 -1.97 21.23
C LYS A 174 16.96 -2.47 21.03
N TYR A 175 16.36 -2.07 19.92
CA TYR A 175 14.97 -2.44 19.62
C TYR A 175 14.91 -3.93 19.28
N ASP A 176 14.03 -4.65 19.99
CA ASP A 176 13.89 -6.10 19.84
C ASP A 176 13.06 -6.44 18.60
N LEU A 177 13.68 -7.09 17.62
CA LEU A 177 13.00 -7.55 16.41
C LEU A 177 12.32 -8.91 16.60
N SER A 178 12.60 -9.62 17.69
CA SER A 178 12.01 -10.93 17.98
C SER A 178 10.53 -10.85 18.37
N ASP A 179 10.03 -9.66 18.71
CA ASP A 179 8.61 -9.37 18.91
C ASP A 179 7.78 -9.51 17.63
N PHE A 180 8.42 -9.60 16.46
CA PHE A 180 7.76 -9.75 15.17
C PHE A 180 7.94 -11.16 14.60
N PRO A 181 6.95 -11.69 13.86
CA PRO A 181 7.15 -12.92 13.09
C PRO A 181 8.32 -12.76 12.12
N GLU A 182 9.22 -13.75 12.11
CA GLU A 182 10.48 -13.69 11.37
C GLU A 182 10.30 -13.32 9.89
N LYS A 183 9.34 -13.97 9.22
CA LYS A 183 9.04 -13.71 7.79
C LYS A 183 8.58 -12.27 7.54
N SER A 184 7.87 -11.66 8.49
CA SER A 184 7.37 -10.30 8.37
C SER A 184 8.50 -9.27 8.42
N ILE A 185 9.53 -9.50 9.24
CA ILE A 185 10.73 -8.65 9.29
C ILE A 185 11.61 -8.85 8.06
N GLN A 186 11.82 -10.11 7.65
CA GLN A 186 12.61 -10.46 6.47
C GLN A 186 12.06 -9.84 5.18
N GLN A 187 10.74 -9.68 5.07
CA GLN A 187 10.08 -9.00 3.94
C GLN A 187 10.62 -7.59 3.68
N TYR A 188 11.15 -6.90 4.70
CA TYR A 188 11.67 -5.54 4.63
C TYR A 188 13.19 -5.45 4.92
N THR A 189 13.90 -6.57 4.72
CA THR A 189 15.36 -6.66 4.83
C THR A 189 16.02 -6.73 3.45
N TRP A 190 17.10 -5.97 3.24
CA TRP A 190 17.96 -6.08 2.05
C TRP A 190 19.43 -6.07 2.47
N GLN A 191 20.21 -7.07 2.01
CA GLN A 191 21.65 -7.19 2.32
C GLN A 191 21.95 -6.97 3.82
N THR A 192 21.22 -7.65 4.71
CA THR A 192 21.28 -7.57 6.19
C THR A 192 20.79 -6.26 6.82
N ASN A 193 20.35 -5.28 6.03
CA ASN A 193 19.84 -4.02 6.53
C ASN A 193 18.31 -3.99 6.55
N GLN A 194 17.73 -3.49 7.64
CA GLN A 194 16.30 -3.25 7.78
C GLN A 194 15.91 -1.88 7.20
N TYR A 195 14.85 -1.82 6.40
CA TYR A 195 14.38 -0.59 5.74
C TYR A 195 12.90 -0.26 6.01
N GLY A 196 12.21 -1.08 6.78
CA GLY A 196 10.81 -0.86 7.16
C GLY A 196 10.37 -1.82 8.27
N PHE A 197 9.18 -1.61 8.80
CA PHE A 197 8.56 -2.52 9.77
C PHE A 197 7.21 -3.00 9.24
N PRO A 198 6.81 -4.25 9.51
CA PRO A 198 5.47 -4.71 9.17
C PRO A 198 4.44 -3.97 10.03
N GLN A 199 3.48 -3.30 9.40
CA GLN A 199 2.27 -2.82 10.09
C GLN A 199 1.26 -3.96 10.26
N ASP A 200 1.08 -4.74 9.20
CA ASP A 200 0.26 -5.94 9.14
C ASP A 200 0.95 -6.98 8.25
N PHE A 201 0.48 -8.23 8.35
CA PHE A 201 0.96 -9.32 7.51
C PHE A 201 -0.24 -10.01 6.83
N PRO A 202 -0.61 -9.57 5.61
CA PRO A 202 -1.80 -10.09 4.95
C PRO A 202 -1.60 -11.56 4.60
N THR A 203 -2.42 -12.41 5.22
CA THR A 203 -2.42 -13.86 4.96
C THR A 203 -3.59 -14.20 4.05
N ARG A 204 -3.35 -15.05 3.04
CA ARG A 204 -4.42 -15.63 2.23
C ARG A 204 -4.91 -16.90 2.91
N ALA A 205 -6.22 -16.99 3.12
CA ALA A 205 -6.87 -18.16 3.71
C ALA A 205 -7.98 -18.67 2.79
N LEU A 206 -8.19 -19.98 2.78
CA LEU A 206 -9.32 -20.62 2.13
C LEU A 206 -10.50 -20.66 3.11
N PHE A 207 -11.59 -19.99 2.75
CA PHE A 207 -12.86 -20.07 3.47
C PHE A 207 -13.83 -20.93 2.67
N TYR A 208 -14.48 -21.88 3.34
CA TYR A 208 -15.49 -22.73 2.72
C TYR A 208 -16.63 -23.02 3.70
N ASN A 209 -17.84 -23.21 3.17
CA ASN A 209 -19.01 -23.59 3.96
C ASN A 209 -19.02 -25.10 4.17
N VAL A 210 -18.69 -25.53 5.39
CA VAL A 210 -18.59 -26.95 5.77
C VAL A 210 -19.90 -27.72 5.49
N GLU A 211 -21.06 -27.10 5.74
CA GLU A 211 -22.37 -27.74 5.59
C GLU A 211 -22.78 -27.94 4.14
N LEU A 212 -22.35 -27.06 3.23
CA LEU A 212 -22.54 -27.25 1.79
C LEU A 212 -21.72 -28.42 1.26
N TRP A 213 -20.47 -28.55 1.72
CA TRP A 213 -19.58 -29.64 1.29
C TRP A 213 -20.10 -30.99 1.76
N LYS A 214 -20.55 -31.09 3.02
CA LYS A 214 -21.19 -32.30 3.57
C LYS A 214 -22.44 -32.68 2.78
N ARG A 215 -23.34 -31.73 2.51
CA ARG A 215 -24.58 -31.99 1.74
C ARG A 215 -24.31 -32.45 0.31
N ALA A 216 -23.27 -31.91 -0.32
CA ALA A 216 -22.85 -32.33 -1.65
C ALA A 216 -22.08 -33.65 -1.68
N GLY A 217 -21.78 -34.26 -0.52
CA GLY A 217 -20.98 -35.48 -0.42
C GLY A 217 -19.51 -35.28 -0.80
N ILE A 218 -19.01 -34.05 -0.77
CA ILE A 218 -17.63 -33.70 -1.16
C ILE A 218 -16.73 -33.71 0.09
N LYS A 219 -15.56 -34.37 0.00
CA LYS A 219 -14.56 -34.37 1.07
C LYS A 219 -14.01 -32.95 1.29
N LEU A 220 -13.85 -32.54 2.54
CA LEU A 220 -13.30 -31.22 2.88
C LEU A 220 -11.88 -31.03 2.30
N PRO A 221 -11.47 -29.77 2.02
CA PRO A 221 -10.12 -29.48 1.56
C PRO A 221 -9.05 -30.07 2.49
N PRO A 222 -7.96 -30.64 1.95
CA PRO A 222 -6.88 -31.18 2.77
C PRO A 222 -6.18 -30.07 3.56
N THR A 223 -5.64 -30.41 4.73
CA THR A 223 -4.88 -29.47 5.58
C THR A 223 -3.41 -29.34 5.17
N ASN A 224 -3.00 -30.06 4.12
CA ASN A 224 -1.67 -30.02 3.52
C ASN A 224 -1.77 -30.05 1.98
N TYR A 225 -0.75 -29.51 1.33
CA TYR A 225 -0.49 -29.78 -0.08
C TYR A 225 0.35 -31.06 -0.08
N GLY A 226 -0.22 -32.17 -0.54
CA GLY A 226 0.38 -33.51 -0.43
C GLY A 226 1.75 -33.67 -1.08
#